data_AF-A0A842SMP3-F1
#
_entry.id   AF-A0A842SMP3-F1
#
_cell.length_a   1.000
_cell.length_b   1.000
_cell.length_c   1.000
_cell.angle_alpha   90.00
_cell.angle_beta   90.00
_cell.angle_gamma   90.00
#
_symmetry.space_group_name_H-M   'P 1'
#
loop_
_entity.id
_entity.type
_entity.pdbx_description
1 polymer ?
#
loop_
_entity_poly.entity_id
_entity_poly.type
_entity_poly.pdbx_seq_one_letter_code
_entity_poly.pdbx_strand_id
1 'polypeptide(L)'
;MGKYYSFENGNLYIFTTGLDPLLDLHAFPRDLNLFEAESAWRISPRVAVVEDILQLNAEKAKIVLSLHDYEEVKIPSVKLEEYFLDIEEELLIDGLLLKIGLPLQELSEMEDA
;
A
#
# COMPACT_ATOMS: atom_id res chain seq x y z
N MET A 1 -9.39 1.30 8.83
CA MET A 1 -7.96 1.54 9.09
C MET A 1 -7.27 0.20 9.18
N GLY A 2 -6.12 0.03 8.51
CA GLY A 2 -5.51 -1.28 8.31
C GLY A 2 -4.21 -1.22 7.49
N LYS A 3 -3.76 -2.38 7.01
CA LYS A 3 -2.48 -2.58 6.32
C LYS A 3 -2.71 -3.05 4.89
N TYR A 4 -2.11 -2.34 3.93
CA TYR A 4 -2.42 -2.52 2.53
C TYR A 4 -1.17 -2.46 1.67
N TYR A 5 -1.26 -3.08 0.49
CA TYR A 5 -0.26 -2.89 -0.54
C TYR A 5 -0.90 -2.79 -1.92
N SER A 6 -0.21 -2.12 -2.83
CA SER A 6 -0.54 -2.09 -4.25
C SER A 6 0.70 -2.29 -5.08
N PHE A 7 0.57 -3.00 -6.19
CA PHE A 7 1.66 -3.21 -7.13
C PHE A 7 1.25 -2.71 -8.51
N GLU A 8 1.91 -1.67 -8.99
CA GLU A 8 1.60 -1.02 -10.26
C GLU A 8 2.89 -0.58 -10.97
N ASN A 9 3.00 -0.85 -12.27
CA ASN A 9 4.11 -0.43 -13.12
C ASN A 9 5.52 -0.80 -12.60
N GLY A 10 5.66 -1.93 -11.91
CA GLY A 10 6.94 -2.35 -11.32
C GLY A 10 7.24 -1.73 -9.96
N ASN A 11 6.33 -0.93 -9.41
CA ASN A 11 6.48 -0.32 -8.08
C ASN A 11 5.54 -1.01 -7.09
N LEU A 12 6.09 -1.40 -5.94
CA LEU A 12 5.32 -1.94 -4.81
C LEU A 12 5.19 -0.87 -3.73
N TYR A 13 3.95 -0.48 -3.48
CA TYR A 13 3.54 0.45 -2.44
C TYR A 13 3.03 -0.36 -1.26
N ILE A 14 3.60 -0.17 -0.09
CA ILE A 14 3.22 -0.78 1.18
C ILE A 14 2.80 0.35 2.10
N PHE A 15 1.58 0.33 2.62
CA PHE A 15 1.09 1.45 3.39
C PHE A 15 0.09 1.04 4.48
N THR A 16 -0.05 1.90 5.48
CA THR A 16 -1.01 1.74 6.55
C THR A 16 -1.92 2.96 6.67
N THR A 17 -3.13 2.75 7.15
CA THR A 17 -4.09 3.81 7.51
C THR A 17 -4.44 3.72 8.99
N GLY A 18 -4.76 4.84 9.62
CA GLY A 18 -5.03 4.90 11.05
C GLY A 18 -3.81 4.76 11.94
N LEU A 19 -3.94 3.94 12.98
CA LEU A 19 -2.93 3.76 14.02
C LEU A 19 -2.03 2.54 13.76
N ASP A 20 -2.25 1.82 12.66
CA ASP A 20 -1.46 0.65 12.31
C ASP A 20 -0.02 1.05 11.95
N PRO A 21 0.99 0.44 12.59
CA PRO A 21 2.39 0.71 12.26
C PRO A 21 2.75 0.08 10.93
N LEU A 22 3.59 0.79 10.17
CA LEU A 22 4.22 0.25 8.96
C LEU A 22 5.08 -0.96 9.32
N LEU A 23 5.13 -1.94 8.41
CA LEU A 23 5.93 -3.16 8.55
C LEU A 23 7.41 -2.79 8.71
N ASP A 24 8.10 -3.45 9.63
CA ASP A 24 9.57 -3.41 9.65
C ASP A 24 10.08 -4.05 8.35
N LEU A 25 10.73 -3.26 7.50
CA LEU A 25 11.22 -3.72 6.21
C LEU A 25 12.27 -4.84 6.35
N HIS A 26 12.90 -5.00 7.52
CA HIS A 26 13.76 -6.16 7.80
C HIS A 26 13.01 -7.49 7.90
N ALA A 27 11.68 -7.47 7.94
CA ALA A 27 10.85 -8.68 7.83
C ALA A 27 10.95 -9.33 6.43
N PHE A 28 11.38 -8.60 5.41
CA PHE A 28 11.64 -9.15 4.09
C PHE A 28 12.97 -9.91 4.06
N PRO A 29 12.99 -11.20 3.67
CA PRO A 29 14.21 -11.96 3.43
C PRO A 29 15.16 -11.23 2.46
N ARG A 30 16.46 -11.22 2.78
CA ARG A 30 17.49 -10.62 1.91
C ARG A 30 17.51 -11.25 0.51
N ASP A 31 17.21 -12.55 0.42
CA ASP A 31 17.16 -13.30 -0.84
C ASP A 31 16.03 -12.86 -1.79
N LEU A 32 15.12 -12.00 -1.32
CA LEU A 32 14.12 -11.35 -2.18
C LEU A 32 14.71 -10.28 -3.08
N ASN A 33 15.96 -9.89 -2.80
CA ASN A 33 16.68 -8.90 -3.55
C ASN A 33 15.89 -7.57 -3.72
N LEU A 34 15.22 -7.15 -2.63
CA LEU A 34 14.47 -5.89 -2.61
C LEU A 34 15.35 -4.71 -2.17
N PHE A 35 16.55 -4.96 -1.67
CA PHE A 35 17.43 -3.96 -1.06
C PHE A 35 18.80 -3.83 -1.76
N GLU A 36 19.00 -4.46 -2.92
CA GLU A 36 20.23 -4.25 -3.70
C GLU A 36 20.16 -2.97 -4.52
N ALA A 37 21.28 -2.60 -5.14
CA ALA A 37 21.52 -1.31 -5.77
C ALA A 37 20.55 -0.94 -6.92
N GLU A 38 19.76 -1.88 -7.44
CA GLU A 38 18.76 -1.65 -8.49
C GLU A 38 17.35 -1.34 -7.95
N SER A 39 17.10 -1.48 -6.64
CA SER A 39 15.80 -1.20 -6.02
C SER A 39 15.90 0.01 -5.07
N ALA A 40 15.22 1.10 -5.43
CA ALA A 40 15.18 2.31 -4.62
C ALA A 40 14.00 2.27 -3.65
N TRP A 41 14.30 2.24 -2.34
CA TRP A 41 13.27 2.42 -1.31
C TRP A 41 13.04 3.90 -1.02
N ARG A 42 11.77 4.32 -1.07
CA ARG A 42 11.29 5.58 -0.51
C ARG A 42 10.42 5.26 0.69
N ILE A 43 10.70 5.88 1.83
CA ILE A 43 10.01 5.57 3.09
C ILE A 43 9.49 6.87 3.71
N SER A 44 8.21 6.86 4.05
CA SER A 44 7.52 7.82 4.90
C SER A 44 6.97 7.10 6.12
N PRO A 45 6.46 7.81 7.15
CA PRO A 45 5.95 7.19 8.37
C PRO A 45 4.86 6.12 8.17
N ARG A 46 4.12 6.19 7.05
CA ARG A 46 2.98 5.31 6.77
C ARG A 46 3.03 4.65 5.40
N VAL A 47 4.03 4.94 4.60
CA VAL A 47 4.17 4.40 3.24
C VAL A 47 5.63 4.02 3.01
N ALA A 48 5.85 2.82 2.50
CA ALA A 48 7.11 2.42 1.90
C ALA A 48 6.86 2.06 0.45
N VAL A 49 7.67 2.62 -0.44
CA VAL A 49 7.62 2.35 -1.87
C VAL A 49 8.96 1.72 -2.26
N VAL A 50 8.90 0.60 -2.97
CA VAL A 50 10.08 0.03 -3.64
C VAL A 50 9.82 0.06 -5.14
N GLU A 51 10.73 0.71 -5.85
CA GLU A 51 10.62 0.96 -7.29
C GLU A 51 11.37 -0.07 -8.13
N ASP A 52 10.94 -0.22 -9.38
CA ASP A 52 11.60 -1.03 -10.41
C ASP A 52 11.86 -2.49 -9.99
N ILE A 53 10.94 -3.07 -9.21
CA ILE A 53 11.08 -4.46 -8.77
C ILE A 53 10.70 -5.44 -9.88
N LEU A 54 11.52 -6.48 -10.04
CA LEU A 54 11.20 -7.60 -10.92
C LEU A 54 9.93 -8.31 -10.46
N GLN A 55 9.06 -8.69 -11.41
CA GLN A 55 7.79 -9.38 -11.11
C GLN A 55 7.96 -10.57 -10.17
N LEU A 56 9.00 -11.39 -10.36
CA LEU A 56 9.27 -12.55 -9.51
C LEU A 56 9.54 -12.16 -8.06
N ASN A 57 10.25 -11.04 -7.84
CA ASN A 57 10.54 -10.54 -6.50
C ASN A 57 9.27 -9.92 -5.88
N ALA A 58 8.46 -9.22 -6.69
CA ALA A 58 7.16 -8.70 -6.28
C ALA A 58 6.25 -9.82 -5.77
N GLU A 59 6.08 -10.91 -6.52
CA GLU A 59 5.23 -12.04 -6.10
C GLU A 59 5.67 -12.66 -4.78
N LYS A 60 6.98 -12.77 -4.54
CA LYS A 60 7.48 -13.26 -3.26
C LYS A 60 7.30 -12.24 -2.13
N ALA A 61 7.44 -10.94 -2.41
CA ALA A 61 7.17 -9.88 -1.43
C ALA A 61 5.69 -9.88 -1.00
N LYS A 62 4.76 -10.10 -1.94
CA LYS A 62 3.32 -10.26 -1.66
C LYS A 62 3.04 -11.38 -0.66
N ILE A 63 3.76 -12.50 -0.73
CA ILE A 63 3.62 -13.59 0.24
C ILE A 63 4.00 -13.12 1.65
N VAL A 64 5.14 -12.42 1.80
CA VAL A 64 5.59 -11.88 3.09
C VAL A 64 4.58 -10.88 3.64
N LEU A 65 4.05 -10.00 2.78
CA LEU A 65 3.02 -9.04 3.14
C LEU A 65 1.76 -9.73 3.66
N SER A 66 1.25 -10.74 2.93
CA SER A 66 0.09 -11.52 3.36
C SER A 66 0.31 -12.22 4.70
N LEU A 67 1.53 -12.66 5.02
CA LEU A 67 1.87 -13.24 6.33
C LEU A 67 1.86 -12.21 7.48
N HIS A 68 1.91 -10.91 7.16
CA HIS A 68 1.85 -9.80 8.11
C HIS A 68 0.50 -9.06 8.07
N ASP A 69 -0.54 -9.75 7.59
CA ASP A 69 -1.91 -9.24 7.47
C ASP A 69 -2.05 -8.02 6.55
N TYR A 70 -1.13 -7.84 5.60
CA TYR A 70 -1.28 -6.84 4.55
C TYR A 70 -2.17 -7.37 3.44
N GLU A 71 -3.10 -6.53 3.01
CA GLU A 71 -4.01 -6.90 1.95
C GLU A 71 -3.75 -6.15 0.64
N GLU A 72 -3.88 -6.84 -0.49
CA GLU A 72 -3.76 -6.21 -1.81
C GLU A 72 -4.96 -5.29 -2.06
N VAL A 73 -4.69 -4.11 -2.60
CA VAL A 73 -5.69 -3.15 -3.06
C VAL A 73 -5.30 -2.59 -4.43
N LYS A 74 -6.29 -2.15 -5.19
CA LYS A 74 -6.08 -1.46 -6.47
C LYS A 74 -6.31 0.02 -6.28
N ILE A 75 -5.26 0.75 -5.92
CA ILE A 75 -5.26 2.20 -5.81
C ILE A 75 -4.28 2.73 -6.87
N PRO A 76 -4.68 3.72 -7.69
CA PRO A 76 -3.77 4.33 -8.65
C PRO A 76 -2.52 4.88 -7.96
N SER A 77 -1.35 4.62 -8.53
CA SER A 77 -0.06 5.14 -8.06
C SER A 77 -0.08 6.62 -7.77
N VAL A 78 -0.73 7.44 -8.60
CA VAL A 78 -0.89 8.89 -8.37
C VAL A 78 -1.42 9.20 -6.96
N LYS A 79 -2.48 8.51 -6.52
CA LYS A 79 -3.06 8.71 -5.17
C LYS A 79 -2.13 8.21 -4.06
N LEU A 80 -1.35 7.16 -4.32
CA LEU A 80 -0.38 6.61 -3.36
C LEU A 80 0.84 7.52 -3.21
N GLU A 81 1.27 8.18 -4.30
CA GLU A 81 2.32 9.20 -4.26
C GLU A 81 1.87 10.46 -3.52
N GLU A 82 0.63 10.91 -3.74
CA GLU A 82 0.04 12.01 -2.95
C GLU A 82 -0.05 11.63 -1.46
N TYR A 83 -0.52 10.41 -1.16
CA TYR A 83 -0.55 9.91 0.23
C TYR A 83 0.85 9.78 0.85
N PHE A 84 1.87 9.44 0.05
CA PHE A 84 3.25 9.41 0.50
C PHE A 84 3.73 10.79 0.97
N LEU A 85 3.29 11.87 0.31
CA LEU A 85 3.67 13.25 0.61
C LEU A 85 2.87 13.84 1.77
N ASP A 86 1.54 13.74 1.72
CA ASP A 86 0.66 14.53 2.59
C ASP A 86 -0.02 13.70 3.70
N ILE A 87 0.03 12.36 3.61
CA ILE A 87 -0.54 11.42 4.61
C ILE A 87 -2.06 11.66 4.82
N GLU A 88 -2.74 12.24 3.82
CA GLU A 88 -4.19 12.46 3.85
C GLU A 88 -4.92 11.16 3.48
N GLU A 89 -5.50 10.47 4.47
CA GLU A 89 -6.20 9.19 4.26
C GLU A 89 -7.42 9.31 3.33
N GLU A 90 -8.02 10.50 3.22
CA GLU A 90 -9.14 10.80 2.33
C GLU A 90 -8.83 10.47 0.86
N LEU A 91 -7.57 10.60 0.46
CA LEU A 91 -7.10 10.26 -0.88
C LEU A 91 -7.32 8.78 -1.22
N LEU A 92 -7.31 7.91 -0.21
CA LEU A 92 -7.39 6.46 -0.35
C LEU A 92 -8.82 5.91 -0.23
N ILE A 93 -9.78 6.71 0.24
CA ILE A 93 -11.14 6.27 0.59
C ILE A 93 -11.81 5.56 -0.58
N ASP A 94 -11.84 6.15 -1.78
CA ASP A 94 -12.50 5.54 -2.95
C ASP A 94 -11.93 4.15 -3.26
N GLY A 95 -10.60 4.00 -3.19
CA GLY A 95 -9.91 2.76 -3.51
C GLY A 95 -10.11 1.68 -2.46
N LEU A 96 -10.25 2.08 -1.19
CA LEU A 96 -10.54 1.17 -0.08
C LEU A 96 -12.03 0.79 -0.02
N LEU A 97 -12.95 1.70 -0.34
CA LEU A 97 -14.40 1.42 -0.36
C LEU A 97 -14.80 0.47 -1.49
N LEU A 98 -14.20 0.62 -2.68
CA LEU A 98 -14.38 -0.32 -3.79
C LEU A 98 -14.03 -1.76 -3.41
N LYS A 99 -13.17 -1.96 -2.41
CA LYS A 99 -12.81 -3.28 -1.89
C LYS A 99 -13.86 -3.87 -0.94
N ILE A 100 -14.55 -3.04 -0.16
CA ILE A 100 -15.61 -3.49 0.77
C ILE A 100 -16.91 -3.80 0.02
N GLY A 101 -16.98 -3.48 -1.29
CA GLY A 101 -18.17 -3.69 -2.10
C GLY A 101 -19.30 -2.69 -1.78
N LEU A 102 -18.99 -1.62 -1.04
CA LEU A 102 -19.92 -0.56 -0.74
C LEU A 102 -19.81 0.53 -1.80
N PRO A 103 -20.87 0.80 -2.59
CA PRO A 103 -20.87 1.90 -3.54
C PRO A 103 -20.84 3.24 -2.78
N LEU A 104 -20.05 4.19 -3.29
CA LEU A 104 -19.90 5.56 -2.76
C LEU A 104 -21.24 6.32 -2.55
N GLN A 105 -22.34 5.86 -3.16
CA GLN A 105 -23.68 6.44 -3.02
C GLN A 105 -24.27 6.34 -1.60
N GLU A 106 -23.90 5.35 -0.77
CA GLU A 106 -24.52 5.20 0.55
C GLU A 106 -23.91 6.12 1.63
N LEU A 107 -22.75 6.73 1.38
CA LEU A 107 -22.11 7.63 2.36
C LEU A 107 -22.69 9.05 2.34
N SER A 108 -23.24 9.51 1.20
CA SER A 108 -23.86 10.84 1.14
C SER A 108 -25.24 10.90 1.81
N GLU A 109 -25.89 9.76 2.07
CA GLU A 109 -27.20 9.71 2.73
C GLU A 109 -27.08 9.67 4.27
N MET A 110 -25.87 9.55 4.82
CA MET A 110 -25.64 9.49 6.27
C MET A 110 -25.28 10.85 6.90
N GLU A 111 -24.98 11.89 6.11
CA GLU A 111 -24.70 13.24 6.64
C GLU A 111 -25.97 14.08 6.87
N ASP A 112 -27.15 13.63 6.42
CA ASP A 112 -28.43 14.34 6.54
C ASP A 112 -29.44 13.71 7.54
N ALA A 113 -29.00 12.77 8.41
CA ALA A 113 -29.87 12.06 9.37
C ALA A 113 -29.72 12.52 10.83
#